data_AF-A0AA85JR37-F1
#
_entry.id   AF-A0AA85JR37-F1
#
_cell.length_a   1.000
_cell.length_b   1.000
_cell.length_c   1.000
_cell.angle_alpha   90.00
_cell.angle_beta   90.00
_cell.angle_gamma   90.00
#
_symmetry.space_group_name_H-M   'P 1'
#
loop_
_entity.id
_entity.type
_entity.pdbx_description
1 polymer ?
#
loop_
_entity_poly.entity_id
_entity_poly.type
_entity_poly.pdbx_seq_one_letter_code
_entity_poly.pdbx_strand_id
1 'polypeptide(L)'
;MNLRPGDEGIEKECEYRYINSQLEAKTMHLLREADEILAHGAKSTNDDLCKASLTNSEYCSSLRQSVDTVEPTSEYLDKDNLNTASVDEVEYCDEPDRNEMNDRNILPEAAVGLSLKAQNRYLQAKVRVLLEENQKLNSQIAQQDYDSVKRSLDQQAAEIKALTTRLNRATEECDRYKAELEKVRSSTRENVDSLRHNVDNLMTENKRLERQKTELIGAFKKQMKLIDVLRRQKMLIEASKCLQITEEEFLKALDW
;
A
#
# COMPACT_ATOMS: atom_id res chain seq x y z
N MET A 1 3.95 51.12 -17.53
CA MET A 1 3.57 51.59 -16.19
C MET A 1 4.49 50.84 -15.22
N ASN A 2 5.50 51.51 -14.68
CA ASN A 2 6.44 50.87 -13.73
C ASN A 2 5.82 50.96 -12.33
N LEU A 3 5.37 49.83 -11.80
CA LEU A 3 4.88 49.70 -10.44
C LEU A 3 6.04 49.91 -9.45
N ARG A 4 5.76 50.50 -8.29
CA ARG A 4 6.82 50.83 -7.32
C ARG A 4 7.31 49.54 -6.64
N PRO A 5 8.56 49.49 -6.16
CA PRO A 5 9.13 48.30 -5.52
C PRO A 5 8.35 47.73 -4.31
N GLY A 6 7.45 48.52 -3.70
CA GLY A 6 6.56 48.05 -2.64
C GLY A 6 5.31 47.31 -3.15
N ASP A 7 4.89 47.58 -4.39
CA ASP A 7 3.70 46.96 -5.00
C ASP A 7 4.00 45.53 -5.48
N GLU A 8 5.24 45.27 -5.94
CA GLU A 8 5.72 43.92 -6.30
C GLU A 8 5.74 42.95 -5.11
N GLY A 9 5.99 43.46 -3.90
CA GLY A 9 5.96 42.64 -2.68
C GLY A 9 4.56 42.18 -2.32
N ILE A 10 3.56 43.06 -2.49
CA ILE A 10 2.16 42.76 -2.22
C ILE A 10 1.61 41.77 -3.26
N GLU A 11 1.99 41.93 -4.53
CA GLU A 11 1.59 41.02 -5.60
C GLU A 11 2.14 39.60 -5.37
N LYS A 12 3.41 39.48 -4.99
CA LYS A 12 4.01 38.18 -4.61
C LYS A 12 3.36 37.58 -3.37
N GLU A 13 3.00 38.38 -2.36
CA GLU A 13 2.31 37.87 -1.18
C GLU A 13 0.90 37.34 -1.52
N CYS A 14 0.18 38.03 -2.41
CA CYS A 14 -1.09 37.55 -2.95
C CYS A 14 -0.94 36.23 -3.72
N GLU A 15 0.10 36.10 -4.54
CA GLU A 15 0.39 34.89 -5.32
C GLU A 15 0.74 33.71 -4.41
N TYR A 16 1.58 33.94 -3.38
CA TYR A 16 1.87 32.94 -2.36
C TYR A 16 0.62 32.48 -1.62
N ARG A 17 -0.24 33.41 -1.18
CA ARG A 17 -1.50 33.04 -0.50
C ARG A 17 -2.43 32.21 -1.40
N TYR A 18 -2.51 32.55 -2.68
CA TYR A 18 -3.31 31.80 -3.64
C TYR A 18 -2.79 30.38 -3.85
N ILE A 19 -1.47 30.21 -4.05
CA ILE A 19 -0.83 28.90 -4.18
C ILE A 19 -1.00 28.08 -2.90
N ASN A 20 -0.84 28.71 -1.73
CA ASN A 20 -1.00 28.03 -0.45
C ASN A 20 -2.44 27.55 -0.23
N SER A 21 -3.44 28.35 -0.62
CA SER A 21 -4.85 27.96 -0.57
C SER A 21 -5.15 26.77 -1.50
N GLN A 22 -4.55 26.73 -2.69
CA GLN A 22 -4.68 25.57 -3.60
C GLN A 22 -4.00 24.31 -3.03
N LEU A 23 -2.84 24.46 -2.40
CA LEU A 23 -2.14 23.36 -1.71
C LEU A 23 -2.98 22.81 -0.56
N GLU A 24 -3.56 23.68 0.26
CA GLU A 24 -4.45 23.29 1.36
C GLU A 24 -5.68 22.53 0.83
N ALA A 25 -6.32 23.04 -0.22
CA ALA A 25 -7.48 22.38 -0.84
C ALA A 25 -7.11 20.99 -1.40
N LYS A 26 -5.97 20.86 -2.06
CA LYS A 26 -5.50 19.58 -2.61
C LYS A 26 -5.10 18.60 -1.50
N THR A 27 -4.52 19.10 -0.42
CA THR A 27 -4.20 18.30 0.78
C THR A 27 -5.48 17.78 1.43
N MET A 28 -6.52 18.61 1.56
CA MET A 28 -7.82 18.16 2.07
C MET A 28 -8.48 17.12 1.16
N HIS A 29 -8.38 17.26 -0.16
CA HIS A 29 -8.90 16.24 -1.08
C HIS A 29 -8.19 14.90 -0.90
N LEU A 30 -6.86 14.89 -0.86
CA LEU A 30 -6.06 13.67 -0.69
C LEU A 30 -6.31 13.01 0.67
N LEU A 31 -6.45 13.80 1.74
CA LEU A 31 -6.81 13.27 3.07
C LEU A 31 -8.18 12.60 3.05
N ARG A 32 -9.17 13.23 2.41
CA ARG A 32 -10.50 12.66 2.28
C ARG A 32 -10.51 11.38 1.45
N GLU A 33 -9.77 11.35 0.35
CA GLU A 33 -9.62 10.15 -0.50
C GLU A 33 -8.94 9.01 0.27
N ALA A 34 -7.90 9.33 1.06
CA ALA A 34 -7.26 8.36 1.94
C ALA A 34 -8.22 7.82 3.01
N ASP A 35 -9.02 8.69 3.64
CA ASP A 35 -10.05 8.28 4.61
C ASP A 35 -11.13 7.42 3.96
N GLU A 36 -11.56 7.73 2.73
CA GLU A 36 -12.51 6.93 1.96
C GLU A 36 -11.93 5.55 1.61
N ILE A 37 -10.67 5.46 1.18
CA ILE A 37 -9.97 4.19 0.93
C ILE A 37 -9.83 3.37 2.22
N LEU A 38 -9.47 4.00 3.34
CA LEU A 38 -9.37 3.33 4.64
C LEU A 38 -10.74 2.84 5.12
N ALA A 39 -11.80 3.62 4.91
CA ALA A 39 -13.17 3.21 5.24
C ALA A 39 -13.67 2.06 4.35
N HIS A 40 -13.33 2.08 3.05
CA HIS A 40 -13.62 0.98 2.13
C HIS A 40 -12.82 -0.29 2.46
N GLY A 41 -11.54 -0.13 2.81
CA GLY A 41 -10.68 -1.21 3.29
C GLY A 41 -11.24 -1.84 4.57
N ALA A 42 -11.61 -1.02 5.56
CA ALA A 42 -12.19 -1.48 6.81
C ALA A 42 -13.55 -2.18 6.63
N LYS A 43 -14.38 -1.73 5.68
CA LYS A 43 -15.63 -2.41 5.32
C LYS A 43 -15.38 -3.73 4.61
N SER A 44 -14.45 -3.79 3.66
CA SER A 44 -14.08 -5.04 2.98
C SER A 44 -13.52 -6.07 3.95
N THR A 45 -12.63 -5.66 4.86
CA THR A 45 -12.08 -6.57 5.87
C THR A 45 -13.14 -7.03 6.86
N ASN A 46 -14.09 -6.18 7.25
CA ASN A 46 -15.20 -6.59 8.12
C ASN A 46 -16.21 -7.49 7.39
N ASP A 47 -16.48 -7.27 6.11
CA ASP A 47 -17.32 -8.17 5.31
C ASP A 47 -16.66 -9.52 5.09
N ASP A 48 -15.33 -9.56 4.91
CA ASP A 48 -14.55 -10.79 4.80
C ASP A 48 -14.44 -11.52 6.15
N LEU A 49 -14.31 -10.80 7.26
CA LEU A 49 -14.36 -11.36 8.63
C LEU A 49 -15.77 -11.83 9.02
N CYS A 50 -16.83 -11.17 8.55
CA CYS A 50 -18.21 -11.53 8.82
C CYS A 50 -18.63 -12.75 7.99
N LYS A 51 -18.22 -12.83 6.71
CA LYS A 51 -18.34 -14.05 5.89
C LYS A 51 -17.55 -15.22 6.47
N ALA A 52 -16.32 -14.99 6.95
CA ALA A 52 -15.53 -16.02 7.63
C ALA A 52 -16.14 -16.45 8.98
N SER A 53 -16.79 -15.54 9.71
CA SER A 53 -17.49 -15.85 10.96
C SER A 53 -18.79 -16.63 10.74
N LEU A 54 -19.52 -16.37 9.65
CA LEU A 54 -20.70 -17.14 9.27
C LEU A 54 -20.33 -18.56 8.81
N THR A 55 -19.21 -18.74 8.10
CA THR A 55 -18.72 -20.09 7.72
C THR A 55 -18.08 -20.85 8.88
N ASN A 56 -17.45 -20.14 9.83
CA ASN A 56 -16.90 -20.77 11.04
C ASN A 56 -17.96 -21.07 12.10
N SER A 57 -19.11 -20.38 12.13
CA SER A 57 -20.20 -20.68 13.08
C SER A 57 -20.87 -22.03 12.79
N GLU A 58 -20.95 -22.44 11.52
CA GLU A 58 -21.53 -23.74 11.14
C GLU A 58 -20.52 -24.90 11.29
N TYR A 59 -19.20 -24.62 11.24
CA TYR A 59 -18.16 -25.65 11.38
C TYR A 59 -17.57 -25.77 12.80
N CYS A 60 -17.51 -24.70 13.59
CA CYS A 60 -16.94 -24.72 14.95
C CYS A 60 -17.91 -25.24 16.03
N SER A 61 -19.18 -25.46 15.71
CA SER A 61 -20.15 -26.08 16.63
C SER A 61 -19.87 -27.57 16.84
N SER A 62 -19.20 -28.24 15.89
CA SER A 62 -18.90 -29.69 15.96
C SER A 62 -17.51 -30.04 16.49
N LEU A 63 -16.57 -29.09 16.55
CA LEU A 63 -15.17 -29.38 16.92
C LEU A 63 -14.75 -28.87 18.32
N ARG A 64 -15.67 -28.34 19.14
CA ARG A 64 -15.36 -27.85 20.50
C ARG A 64 -15.46 -28.89 21.63
N GLN A 65 -15.70 -30.17 21.32
CA GLN A 65 -15.81 -31.21 22.36
C GLN A 65 -14.58 -32.12 22.49
N SER A 66 -13.47 -31.81 21.81
CA SER A 66 -12.23 -32.54 22.04
C SER A 66 -11.04 -31.62 21.86
N VAL A 67 -10.01 -31.85 22.69
CA VAL A 67 -8.69 -31.20 22.69
C VAL A 67 -8.60 -29.94 23.56
N ASP A 68 -8.75 -30.14 24.87
CA ASP A 68 -7.82 -29.53 25.83
C ASP A 68 -6.58 -30.44 25.88
N THR A 69 -5.46 -29.96 25.35
CA THR A 69 -4.08 -30.05 25.90
C THR A 69 -3.02 -29.88 24.80
N VAL A 70 -1.98 -29.14 25.19
CA VAL A 70 -0.62 -29.06 24.61
C VAL A 70 -0.34 -27.87 23.69
N GLU A 71 0.44 -26.95 24.27
CA GLU A 71 1.18 -25.85 23.66
C GLU A 71 2.32 -26.31 22.72
N PRO A 72 2.87 -25.40 21.89
CA PRO A 72 3.62 -25.75 20.69
C PRO A 72 5.12 -25.93 20.96
N THR A 73 5.73 -26.96 20.36
CA THR A 73 7.18 -27.00 20.18
C THR A 73 7.58 -27.37 18.76
N SER A 74 8.19 -26.36 18.14
CA SER A 74 9.22 -26.33 17.11
C SER A 74 9.94 -27.64 16.72
N GLU A 75 10.11 -27.76 15.40
CA GLU A 75 11.34 -28.17 14.70
C GLU A 75 11.65 -29.64 14.38
N TYR A 76 12.16 -29.78 13.15
CA TYR A 76 12.91 -30.87 12.51
C TYR A 76 12.16 -31.95 11.69
N LEU A 77 12.67 -32.04 10.44
CA LEU A 77 12.42 -33.05 9.42
C LEU A 77 12.87 -34.43 9.90
N ASP A 78 12.12 -35.48 9.56
CA ASP A 78 12.76 -36.68 9.03
C ASP A 78 11.85 -37.49 8.08
N LYS A 79 12.51 -38.12 7.11
CA LYS A 79 11.93 -38.97 6.07
C LYS A 79 11.65 -40.39 6.60
N ASP A 80 10.87 -41.10 5.79
CA ASP A 80 10.67 -42.55 5.76
C ASP A 80 9.65 -43.12 6.77
N ASN A 81 8.45 -43.45 6.28
CA ASN A 81 7.94 -44.80 6.48
C ASN A 81 6.84 -45.18 5.47
N LEU A 82 7.14 -46.17 4.63
CA LEU A 82 6.12 -47.06 4.09
C LEU A 82 5.45 -47.77 5.27
N ASN A 83 4.15 -47.63 5.46
CA ASN A 83 3.28 -48.81 5.46
C ASN A 83 1.79 -48.48 5.66
N THR A 84 1.00 -49.26 4.90
CA THR A 84 -0.31 -49.80 5.26
C THR A 84 -1.39 -48.80 5.63
N ALA A 85 -2.11 -48.33 4.61
CA ALA A 85 -3.53 -48.03 4.76
C ALA A 85 -4.26 -49.35 5.04
N SER A 86 -4.40 -49.66 6.32
CA SER A 86 -5.41 -50.56 6.85
C SER A 86 -6.78 -50.07 6.38
N VAL A 87 -7.40 -50.89 5.55
CA VAL A 87 -8.78 -50.74 5.09
C VAL A 87 -9.66 -50.93 6.31
N ASP A 88 -10.41 -49.88 6.67
CA ASP A 88 -11.44 -49.93 7.69
C ASP A 88 -12.51 -50.95 7.27
N GLU A 89 -12.68 -51.97 8.11
CA GLU A 89 -13.83 -52.87 8.10
C GLU A 89 -15.08 -52.04 8.43
N VAL A 90 -15.88 -51.75 7.40
CA VAL A 90 -17.24 -51.25 7.59
C VAL A 90 -18.13 -52.46 7.85
N GLU A 91 -18.39 -52.67 9.13
CA GLU A 91 -19.39 -53.59 9.66
C GLU A 91 -20.78 -52.91 9.72
N TYR A 92 -21.84 -53.72 9.54
CA TYR A 92 -23.29 -53.44 9.62
C TYR A 92 -23.99 -53.09 8.27
N CYS A 93 -25.06 -53.75 7.80
CA CYS A 93 -25.85 -54.87 8.32
C CYS A 93 -26.69 -55.55 7.23
N ASP A 94 -27.37 -56.60 7.69
CA ASP A 94 -28.50 -57.32 7.10
C ASP A 94 -28.12 -58.54 6.24
N GLU A 95 -27.98 -59.66 6.95
CA GLU A 95 -28.27 -61.01 6.44
C GLU A 95 -29.50 -60.95 5.53
N PRO A 96 -29.38 -61.22 4.22
CA PRO A 96 -30.55 -61.43 3.41
C PRO A 96 -31.22 -62.72 3.89
N ASP A 97 -32.48 -62.55 4.28
CA ASP A 97 -33.42 -63.63 4.57
C ASP A 97 -33.17 -64.82 3.63
N ARG A 98 -32.92 -65.98 4.24
CA ARG A 98 -32.63 -67.27 3.62
C ARG A 98 -33.89 -67.84 2.96
N ASN A 99 -34.61 -67.06 2.15
CA ASN A 99 -35.72 -67.58 1.36
C ASN A 99 -36.28 -66.63 0.28
N GLU A 100 -35.43 -66.09 -0.60
CA GLU A 100 -35.84 -65.77 -1.98
C GLU A 100 -34.74 -66.12 -2.99
N MET A 101 -34.28 -67.38 -2.98
CA MET A 101 -33.51 -67.99 -4.08
C MET A 101 -34.40 -68.85 -4.98
N ASN A 102 -35.66 -68.44 -5.14
CA ASN A 102 -36.56 -68.94 -6.17
C ASN A 102 -37.01 -67.76 -7.01
N ASP A 103 -36.25 -67.49 -8.07
CA ASP A 103 -36.79 -67.43 -9.43
C ASP A 103 -35.79 -66.78 -10.36
N ARG A 104 -35.03 -67.62 -11.05
CA ARG A 104 -34.90 -67.57 -12.51
C ARG A 104 -34.04 -68.75 -12.94
N ASN A 105 -34.56 -69.56 -13.84
CA ASN A 105 -33.78 -70.51 -14.62
C ASN A 105 -32.45 -69.84 -15.03
N ILE A 106 -31.33 -70.31 -14.45
CA ILE A 106 -29.97 -69.84 -14.76
C ILE A 106 -29.66 -70.12 -16.25
N LEU A 107 -30.37 -71.08 -16.81
CA LEU A 107 -30.39 -71.43 -18.21
C LEU A 107 -31.52 -70.67 -18.93
N PRO A 108 -31.25 -70.02 -20.08
CA PRO A 108 -32.32 -69.59 -20.97
C PRO A 108 -33.22 -70.77 -21.28
N GLU A 109 -34.49 -70.51 -21.57
CA GLU A 109 -35.49 -71.54 -21.87
C GLU A 109 -35.01 -72.53 -22.96
N ALA A 110 -34.21 -72.06 -23.92
CA ALA A 110 -33.56 -72.86 -24.96
C ALA A 110 -32.51 -73.88 -24.46
N ALA A 111 -31.97 -73.70 -23.26
CA ALA A 111 -30.90 -74.53 -22.70
C ALA A 111 -31.38 -75.51 -21.61
N VAL A 112 -32.62 -75.38 -21.14
CA VAL A 112 -33.23 -76.26 -20.12
C VAL A 112 -33.44 -77.70 -20.66
N GLY A 113 -33.70 -77.86 -21.97
CA GLY A 113 -33.86 -79.15 -22.63
C GLY A 113 -32.54 -79.85 -23.05
N LEU A 114 -31.39 -79.22 -22.81
CA LEU A 114 -30.08 -79.77 -23.19
C LEU A 114 -29.56 -80.79 -22.15
N SER A 115 -28.72 -81.72 -22.59
CA SER A 115 -28.02 -82.62 -21.65
C SER A 115 -27.14 -81.83 -20.68
N LEU A 116 -26.95 -82.34 -19.44
CA LEU A 116 -26.14 -81.70 -18.40
C LEU A 116 -24.73 -81.28 -18.89
N LYS A 117 -24.14 -82.06 -19.80
CA LYS A 117 -22.83 -81.75 -20.40
C LYS A 117 -22.88 -80.54 -21.35
N ALA A 118 -23.96 -80.38 -22.10
CA ALA A 118 -24.20 -79.23 -22.96
C ALA A 118 -24.55 -77.99 -22.13
N GLN A 119 -25.34 -78.15 -21.06
CA GLN A 119 -25.62 -77.09 -20.09
C GLN A 119 -24.34 -76.57 -19.42
N ASN A 120 -23.42 -77.45 -19.00
CA ASN A 120 -22.16 -77.06 -18.38
C ASN A 120 -21.26 -76.27 -19.34
N ARG A 121 -21.18 -76.67 -20.62
CA ARG A 121 -20.47 -75.91 -21.66
C ARG A 121 -21.07 -74.53 -21.90
N TYR A 122 -22.41 -74.44 -21.94
CA TYR A 122 -23.10 -73.16 -22.08
C TYR A 122 -22.78 -72.22 -20.92
N LEU A 123 -22.83 -72.70 -19.68
CA LEU A 123 -22.49 -71.91 -18.49
C LEU A 123 -21.03 -71.45 -18.50
N GLN A 124 -20.08 -72.34 -18.85
CA GLN A 124 -18.67 -71.99 -18.98
C GLN A 124 -18.43 -70.90 -20.05
N ALA A 125 -19.12 -70.98 -21.19
CA ALA A 125 -19.06 -69.97 -22.24
C ALA A 125 -19.66 -68.63 -21.77
N LYS A 126 -20.81 -68.67 -21.08
CA LYS A 126 -21.46 -67.47 -20.54
C LYS A 126 -20.60 -66.77 -19.48
N VAL A 127 -19.96 -67.53 -18.59
CA VAL A 127 -19.01 -66.97 -17.60
C VAL A 127 -17.84 -66.30 -18.32
N ARG A 128 -17.27 -66.92 -19.35
CA ARG A 128 -16.17 -66.31 -20.12
C ARG A 128 -16.57 -64.99 -20.76
N VAL A 129 -17.73 -64.94 -21.43
CA VAL A 129 -18.23 -63.72 -22.08
C VAL A 129 -18.50 -62.62 -21.04
N LEU A 130 -19.14 -62.95 -19.92
CA LEU A 130 -19.40 -61.98 -18.84
C LEU A 130 -18.12 -61.46 -18.17
N LEU A 131 -17.08 -62.29 -18.06
CA LEU A 131 -15.77 -61.87 -17.57
C LEU A 131 -15.07 -60.92 -18.55
N GLU A 132 -15.10 -61.24 -19.85
CA GLU A 132 -14.55 -60.37 -20.90
C GLU A 132 -15.28 -59.02 -20.96
N GLU A 133 -16.61 -59.02 -20.82
CA GLU A 133 -17.43 -57.81 -20.77
C GLU A 133 -17.15 -56.97 -19.51
N ASN A 134 -17.03 -57.60 -18.34
CA ASN A 134 -16.61 -56.91 -17.11
C ASN A 134 -15.22 -56.29 -17.24
N GLN A 135 -14.26 -57.03 -17.79
CA GLN A 135 -12.90 -56.52 -17.99
C GLN A 135 -12.90 -55.32 -18.95
N LYS A 136 -13.69 -55.38 -20.02
CA LYS A 136 -13.86 -54.27 -20.96
C LYS A 136 -14.47 -53.04 -20.28
N LEU A 137 -15.57 -53.22 -19.53
CA LEU A 137 -16.21 -52.12 -18.79
C LEU A 137 -15.26 -51.49 -17.76
N ASN A 138 -14.52 -52.31 -17.00
CA ASN A 138 -13.51 -51.82 -16.06
C ASN A 138 -12.40 -51.02 -16.75
N SER A 139 -11.91 -51.48 -17.91
CA SER A 139 -10.91 -50.72 -18.68
C SER A 139 -11.45 -49.40 -19.22
N GLN A 140 -12.73 -49.37 -19.59
CA GLN A 140 -13.39 -48.17 -20.09
C GLN A 140 -13.59 -47.13 -18.99
N ILE A 141 -14.02 -47.57 -17.79
CA ILE A 141 -14.16 -46.69 -16.61
C ILE A 141 -12.80 -46.12 -16.23
N ALA A 142 -11.77 -46.97 -16.11
CA ALA A 142 -10.42 -46.53 -15.78
C ALA A 142 -9.87 -45.51 -16.79
N GLN A 143 -10.14 -45.70 -18.09
CA GLN A 143 -9.75 -44.75 -19.12
C GLN A 143 -10.53 -43.43 -19.01
N GLN A 144 -11.84 -43.48 -18.75
CA GLN A 144 -12.67 -42.29 -18.56
C GLN A 144 -12.21 -41.48 -17.34
N ASP A 145 -11.92 -42.14 -16.23
CA ASP A 145 -11.42 -41.52 -15.02
C ASP A 145 -10.03 -40.89 -15.26
N TYR A 146 -9.14 -41.61 -15.94
CA TYR A 146 -7.83 -41.09 -16.33
C TYR A 146 -7.95 -39.83 -17.18
N ASP A 147 -8.78 -39.86 -18.23
CA ASP A 147 -8.98 -38.72 -19.12
C ASP A 147 -9.63 -37.53 -18.39
N SER A 148 -10.55 -37.79 -17.46
CA SER A 148 -11.20 -36.78 -16.62
C SER A 148 -10.20 -36.09 -15.69
N VAL A 149 -9.39 -36.87 -14.97
CA VAL A 149 -8.33 -36.36 -14.08
C VAL A 149 -7.27 -35.61 -14.89
N LYS A 150 -6.87 -36.13 -16.04
CA LYS A 150 -5.88 -35.48 -16.90
C LYS A 150 -6.33 -34.11 -17.40
N ARG A 151 -7.59 -34.00 -17.86
CA ARG A 151 -8.17 -32.71 -18.25
C ARG A 151 -8.23 -31.73 -17.08
N SER A 152 -8.63 -32.21 -15.89
CA SER A 152 -8.67 -31.39 -14.68
C SER A 152 -7.26 -30.86 -14.31
N LEU A 153 -6.24 -31.72 -14.36
CA LEU A 153 -4.85 -31.35 -14.10
C LEU A 153 -4.33 -30.30 -15.10
N ASP A 154 -4.62 -30.48 -16.39
CA ASP A 154 -4.19 -29.53 -17.43
C ASP A 154 -4.89 -28.17 -17.27
N GLN A 155 -6.16 -28.16 -16.87
CA GLN A 155 -6.90 -26.94 -16.54
C GLN A 155 -6.30 -26.21 -15.33
N GLN A 156 -6.03 -26.93 -14.24
CA GLN A 156 -5.36 -26.36 -13.06
C GLN A 156 -3.96 -25.84 -13.38
N ALA A 157 -3.20 -26.56 -14.21
CA ALA A 157 -1.88 -26.11 -14.64
C ALA A 157 -1.93 -24.82 -15.46
N ALA A 158 -2.95 -24.66 -16.31
CA ALA A 158 -3.18 -23.41 -17.06
C ALA A 158 -3.57 -22.26 -16.13
N GLU A 159 -4.44 -22.52 -15.15
CA GLU A 159 -4.85 -21.53 -14.16
C GLU A 159 -3.68 -21.07 -13.28
N ILE A 160 -2.87 -22.00 -12.77
CA ILE A 160 -1.67 -21.68 -11.99
C ILE A 160 -0.74 -20.78 -12.81
N LYS A 161 -0.48 -21.10 -14.09
CA LYS A 161 0.36 -20.27 -14.96
C LYS A 161 -0.20 -18.86 -15.15
N ALA A 162 -1.52 -18.74 -15.31
CA ALA A 162 -2.18 -17.44 -15.43
C ALA A 162 -2.04 -16.63 -14.12
N LEU A 163 -2.26 -17.26 -12.97
CA LEU A 163 -2.11 -16.64 -11.65
C LEU A 163 -0.66 -16.24 -11.39
N THR A 164 0.33 -17.09 -11.69
CA THR A 164 1.76 -16.74 -11.56
C THR A 164 2.12 -15.53 -12.43
N THR A 165 1.62 -15.46 -13.66
CA THR A 165 1.87 -14.31 -14.54
C THR A 165 1.26 -13.02 -13.97
N ARG A 166 0.04 -13.10 -13.43
CA ARG A 166 -0.62 -11.97 -12.78
C ARG A 166 0.12 -11.54 -11.50
N LEU A 167 0.59 -12.49 -10.71
CA LEU A 167 1.38 -12.25 -9.52
C LEU A 167 2.69 -11.53 -9.86
N ASN A 168 3.42 -11.99 -10.86
CA ASN A 168 4.68 -11.37 -11.28
C ASN A 168 4.49 -9.91 -11.73
N ARG A 169 3.42 -9.63 -12.47
CA ARG A 169 3.07 -8.24 -12.85
C ARG A 169 2.77 -7.38 -11.63
N ALA A 170 2.00 -7.91 -10.67
CA ALA A 170 1.69 -7.20 -9.44
C ALA A 170 2.94 -6.94 -8.59
N THR A 171 3.89 -7.89 -8.53
CA THR A 171 5.16 -7.68 -7.83
C THR A 171 6.03 -6.62 -8.51
N GLU A 172 6.10 -6.63 -9.85
CA GLU A 172 6.80 -5.60 -10.61
C GLU A 172 6.18 -4.20 -10.43
N GLU A 173 4.85 -4.11 -10.34
CA GLU A 173 4.14 -2.87 -10.01
C GLU A 173 4.47 -2.40 -8.59
N CYS A 174 4.41 -3.29 -7.60
CA CYS A 174 4.78 -2.98 -6.22
C CYS A 174 6.22 -2.45 -6.13
N ASP A 175 7.16 -3.08 -6.81
CA ASP A 175 8.57 -2.66 -6.76
C ASP A 175 8.81 -1.34 -7.50
N ARG A 176 8.08 -1.08 -8.60
CA ARG A 176 8.07 0.24 -9.25
C ARG A 176 7.54 1.34 -8.32
N TYR A 177 6.42 1.10 -7.62
CA TYR A 177 5.87 2.10 -6.69
C TYR A 177 6.79 2.35 -5.49
N LYS A 178 7.45 1.32 -4.95
CA LYS A 178 8.47 1.50 -3.91
C LYS A 178 9.64 2.37 -4.39
N ALA A 179 10.12 2.14 -5.60
CA ALA A 179 11.22 2.93 -6.18
C ALA A 179 10.82 4.40 -6.39
N GLU A 180 9.63 4.67 -6.91
CA GLU A 180 9.14 6.05 -7.08
C GLU A 180 8.92 6.73 -5.72
N LEU A 181 8.40 6.01 -4.72
CA LEU A 181 8.26 6.54 -3.37
C LEU A 181 9.62 6.94 -2.77
N GLU A 182 10.64 6.12 -2.94
CA GLU A 182 11.98 6.42 -2.43
C GLU A 182 12.62 7.61 -3.15
N LYS A 183 12.39 7.73 -4.46
CA LYS A 183 12.80 8.90 -5.25
C LYS A 183 12.12 10.18 -4.78
N VAL A 184 10.81 10.13 -4.51
CA VAL A 184 10.07 11.29 -3.98
C VAL A 184 10.56 11.63 -2.56
N ARG A 185 10.80 10.64 -1.71
CA ARG A 185 11.33 10.85 -0.35
C ARG A 185 12.71 11.50 -0.35
N SER A 186 13.63 10.99 -1.17
CA SER A 186 14.99 11.55 -1.32
C SER A 186 14.94 12.98 -1.89
N SER A 187 14.20 13.20 -2.97
CA SER A 187 13.99 14.54 -3.55
C SER A 187 13.38 15.52 -2.54
N THR A 188 12.38 15.09 -1.76
CA THR A 188 11.77 15.92 -0.71
C THR A 188 12.78 16.28 0.37
N ARG A 189 13.60 15.32 0.81
CA ARG A 189 14.65 15.56 1.79
C ARG A 189 15.66 16.60 1.29
N GLU A 190 16.17 16.43 0.07
CA GLU A 190 17.12 17.37 -0.54
C GLU A 190 16.52 18.78 -0.68
N ASN A 191 15.25 18.88 -1.10
CA ASN A 191 14.54 20.15 -1.20
C ASN A 191 14.38 20.83 0.17
N VAL A 192 14.01 20.07 1.22
CA VAL A 192 13.89 20.59 2.59
C VAL A 192 15.25 21.08 3.10
N ASP A 193 16.33 20.32 2.87
CA ASP A 193 17.68 20.71 3.28
C ASP A 193 18.16 21.97 2.54
N SER A 194 17.87 22.08 1.23
CA SER A 194 18.15 23.29 0.44
C SER A 194 17.35 24.51 0.93
N LEU A 195 16.04 24.34 1.19
CA LEU A 195 15.20 25.40 1.74
C LEU A 195 15.69 25.86 3.12
N ARG A 196 16.09 24.93 3.99
CA ARG A 196 16.69 25.27 5.29
C ARG A 196 17.94 26.12 5.12
N HIS A 197 18.85 25.70 4.24
CA HIS A 197 20.06 26.47 3.96
C HIS A 197 19.76 27.87 3.41
N ASN A 198 18.79 27.98 2.51
CA ASN A 198 18.34 29.28 1.97
C ASN A 198 17.73 30.17 3.05
N VAL A 199 16.92 29.61 3.95
CA VAL A 199 16.34 30.34 5.09
C VAL A 199 17.44 30.84 6.03
N ASP A 200 18.45 30.02 6.34
CA ASP A 200 19.58 30.43 7.17
C ASP A 200 20.39 31.56 6.51
N ASN A 201 20.65 31.47 5.21
CA ASN A 201 21.33 32.51 4.44
C ASN A 201 20.52 33.83 4.44
N LEU A 202 19.20 33.76 4.21
CA LEU A 202 18.35 34.94 4.26
C LEU A 202 18.28 35.55 5.67
N MET A 203 18.24 34.73 6.73
CA MET A 203 18.23 35.22 8.11
C MET A 203 19.54 35.93 8.48
N THR A 204 20.68 35.39 8.05
CA THR A 204 21.99 36.02 8.31
C THR A 204 22.12 37.35 7.56
N GLU A 205 21.67 37.39 6.31
CA GLU A 205 21.67 38.60 5.49
C GLU A 205 20.73 39.66 6.03
N ASN A 206 19.52 39.29 6.46
CA ASN A 206 18.56 40.21 7.07
C ASN A 206 19.14 40.83 8.36
N LYS A 207 19.77 40.02 9.22
CA LYS A 207 20.48 40.51 10.40
C LYS A 207 21.64 41.44 10.04
N ARG A 208 22.34 41.20 8.93
CA ARG A 208 23.42 42.07 8.44
C ARG A 208 22.87 43.42 7.99
N LEU A 209 21.80 43.41 7.20
CA LEU A 209 21.14 44.62 6.69
C LEU A 209 20.54 45.47 7.81
N GLU A 210 19.91 44.88 8.81
CA GLU A 210 19.37 45.64 9.96
C GLU A 210 20.47 46.31 10.80
N ARG A 211 21.65 45.69 10.93
CA ARG A 211 22.81 46.35 11.55
C ARG A 211 23.27 47.55 10.73
N GLN A 212 23.44 47.38 9.42
CA GLN A 212 23.85 48.47 8.52
C GLN A 212 22.85 49.64 8.54
N LYS A 213 21.55 49.34 8.53
CA LYS A 213 20.48 50.34 8.65
C LYS A 213 20.58 51.10 9.98
N THR A 214 20.82 50.40 11.09
CA THR A 214 20.98 51.02 12.41
C THR A 214 22.20 51.94 12.47
N GLU A 215 23.34 51.48 11.95
CA GLU A 215 24.57 52.26 11.84
C GLU A 215 24.37 53.52 10.99
N LEU A 216 23.71 53.38 9.84
CA LEU A 216 23.42 54.48 8.92
C LEU A 216 22.50 55.53 9.57
N ILE A 217 21.42 55.10 10.23
CA ILE A 217 20.55 55.99 11.00
C ILE A 217 21.34 56.71 12.11
N GLY A 218 22.24 55.99 12.79
CA GLY A 218 23.14 56.56 13.79
C GLY A 218 24.06 57.64 13.22
N ALA A 219 24.63 57.41 12.04
CA ALA A 219 25.47 58.37 11.32
C ALA A 219 24.68 59.62 10.94
N PHE A 220 23.47 59.48 10.39
CA PHE A 220 22.62 60.64 10.05
C PHE A 220 22.24 61.47 11.27
N LYS A 221 21.92 60.83 12.41
CA LYS A 221 21.66 61.55 13.67
C LYS A 221 22.87 62.35 14.14
N LYS A 222 24.08 61.80 14.03
CA LYS A 222 25.33 62.51 14.36
C LYS A 222 25.57 63.69 13.40
N GLN A 223 25.35 63.48 12.10
CA GLN A 223 25.46 64.55 11.09
C GLN A 223 24.48 65.69 11.37
N MET A 224 23.24 65.39 11.75
CA MET A 224 22.25 66.42 12.06
C MET A 224 22.68 67.31 13.23
N LYS A 225 23.20 66.70 14.31
CA LYS A 225 23.76 67.44 15.46
C LYS A 225 24.96 68.29 15.06
N LEU A 226 25.83 67.76 14.19
CA LEU A 226 26.98 68.51 13.68
C LEU A 226 26.52 69.74 12.88
N ILE A 227 25.50 69.61 12.04
CA ILE A 227 24.91 70.74 11.30
C ILE A 227 24.43 71.82 12.27
N ASP A 228 23.73 71.46 13.36
CA ASP A 228 23.24 72.42 14.35
C ASP A 228 24.37 73.19 15.04
N VAL A 229 25.45 72.48 15.42
CA VAL A 229 26.65 73.08 16.02
C VAL A 229 27.31 74.03 15.04
N LEU A 230 27.54 73.61 13.79
CA LEU A 230 28.18 74.42 12.77
C LEU A 230 27.35 75.68 12.44
N ARG A 231 26.03 75.57 12.38
CA ARG A 231 25.13 76.73 12.19
C ARG A 231 25.24 77.74 13.34
N ARG A 232 25.25 77.26 14.59
CA ARG A 232 25.43 78.14 15.77
C ARG A 232 26.82 78.79 15.76
N GLN A 233 27.87 78.04 15.44
CA GLN A 233 29.23 78.57 15.34
C GLN A 233 29.33 79.65 14.26
N LYS A 234 28.75 79.42 13.07
CA LYS A 234 28.70 80.42 11.99
C LYS A 234 28.04 81.72 12.46
N MET A 235 26.88 81.63 13.12
CA MET A 235 26.17 82.80 13.65
C MET A 235 27.00 83.58 14.68
N LEU A 236 27.64 82.90 15.63
CA LEU A 236 28.48 83.55 16.65
C LEU A 236 29.67 84.27 16.02
N ILE A 237 30.32 83.65 15.03
CA ILE A 237 31.43 84.25 14.30
C ILE A 237 30.97 85.50 13.53
N GLU A 238 29.82 85.44 12.86
CA GLU A 238 29.25 86.59 12.15
C GLU A 238 28.92 87.74 13.11
N ALA A 239 28.31 87.46 14.27
CA ALA A 239 28.03 88.47 15.29
C ALA A 239 29.31 89.12 15.85
N SER A 240 30.34 88.31 16.13
CA SER A 240 31.63 88.83 16.61
C SER A 240 32.31 89.74 15.59
N LYS A 241 32.24 89.39 14.29
CA LYS A 241 32.77 90.25 13.21
C LYS A 241 32.01 91.57 13.10
N CYS A 242 30.69 91.56 13.21
CA CYS A 242 29.89 92.79 13.22
C CYS A 242 30.27 93.69 14.39
N LEU A 243 30.39 93.14 15.61
CA LEU A 243 30.82 93.90 16.78
C LEU A 243 32.21 94.50 16.63
N GLN A 244 33.16 93.74 16.07
CA GLN A 244 34.51 94.22 15.81
C GLN A 244 34.52 95.40 14.84
N ILE A 245 33.71 95.35 13.77
CA ILE A 245 33.56 96.47 12.84
C ILE A 245 32.96 97.70 13.55
N THR A 246 31.92 97.51 14.35
CA THR A 246 31.29 98.62 15.10
C THR A 246 32.25 99.24 16.12
N GLU A 247 33.07 98.43 16.80
CA GLU A 247 34.11 98.91 17.73
C GLU A 247 35.18 99.73 17.00
N GLU A 248 35.67 99.24 15.85
CA GLU A 248 36.63 99.97 15.02
C GLU A 248 36.07 101.30 14.50
N GLU A 249 34.79 101.34 14.10
CA GLU A 249 34.12 102.57 13.69
C GLU A 249 33.95 103.56 14.85
N PHE A 250 33.57 103.06 16.04
CA PHE A 250 33.42 103.88 17.24
C PHE A 250 34.76 104.52 17.66
N LEU A 251 35.86 103.75 17.66
CA LEU A 251 37.19 104.27 18.00
C LEU A 251 37.65 105.35 17.01
N LYS A 252 37.45 105.13 15.70
CA LYS A 252 37.74 106.15 14.68
C LYS A 252 36.95 107.44 14.90
N ALA A 253 35.72 107.33 15.41
CA ALA A 253 34.88 108.48 15.74
C ALA A 253 35.23 109.15 17.08
N LEU A 254 36.19 108.62 17.85
CA LEU A 254 36.74 109.24 19.06
C LEU A 254 38.10 109.91 18.83
N ASP A 255 38.85 109.50 17.80
CA ASP A 255 40.16 110.07 17.42
C ASP A 255 40.07 111.45 16.69
N TRP A 256 39.05 112.26 17.01
CA TRP A 256 38.83 113.61 16.45
C TRP A 256 39.33 114.73 17.35
#